data_AF-A0A3C1SLQ6-F1
#
_entry.id   AF-A0A3C1SLQ6-F1
#
_cell.length_a   1.000
_cell.length_b   1.000
_cell.length_c   1.000
_cell.angle_alpha   90.00
_cell.angle_beta   90.00
_cell.angle_gamma   90.00
#
_symmetry.space_group_name_H-M   'P 1'
#
loop_
_entity.id
_entity.type
_entity.pdbx_description
1 polymer ?
#
loop_
_entity_poly.entity_id
_entity_poly.type
_entity_poly.pdbx_seq_one_letter_code
_entity_poly.pdbx_strand_id
1 'polypeptide(L)'
;MLIAYDRDAAGDRAAEALAERLQAAGMDCYRIRFPHGLDANDYARQSASPHDSLGALIRSAEWLGKGKAVAMIAPPEAAKGEPVSEPTPSSCADAAPLAAPLAASVLPPPPIAGPTVTADGDDLHLTLGDRHYRVRGLDEKAPPGAFKVNLLARCGEGFHADSLDLYSARQRSAFAEAAALELNVSAEVLRRDLGRLLLALEAVQDERRATLKAASSKDAATGDGRNLPPPLTEAEREAARSFLQSPDLLARITEDLARCGLVGEPVNGLVGYLACLSRKLPAPLAVLVQSASAAGKSALQDACLAFVPEGERVKYSAVTGQSLFYVGETDLRHKVLAIAESEGALQAAYALKLLQSEGELTIASTAKDPQTGQLATRTYRVQGPVMLLLTTTAAEPDEELLNRCLVLAVNESRDQTKAIHAAQRQRRTLEGLLAGQEREAILTLHRNAQRLLEPIPIVNPHAQRLTFVDGATRTRRDHEKYLTLIDAIALLHQHQRPRKTLQRDGPPRGPDTAAPLQYLEVTLEDIETANRLAHEVLGRTLDELPPQTRRLLRLIQQWVHDEMHRQSIPRRAFRFRRRELREAVGWGDTQLKIHLARLVDLEYLLLHRAPGQSF
;
A
#
# COMPACT_ATOMS: atom_id res chain seq x y z
N MET A 1 -17.18 -29.12 15.07
CA MET A 1 -16.35 -30.18 14.47
C MET A 1 -16.90 -30.53 13.10
N LEU A 2 -16.05 -30.63 12.07
CA LEU A 2 -16.44 -30.96 10.70
C LEU A 2 -16.14 -32.44 10.42
N ILE A 3 -17.12 -33.17 9.89
CA ILE A 3 -17.02 -34.60 9.55
C ILE A 3 -17.04 -34.72 8.02
N ALA A 4 -15.92 -35.21 7.48
CA ALA A 4 -15.62 -35.23 6.04
C ALA A 4 -15.34 -36.63 5.51
N TYR A 5 -16.18 -37.61 5.85
CA TYR A 5 -16.16 -38.92 5.20
C TYR A 5 -16.63 -38.83 3.74
N ASP A 6 -16.26 -39.83 2.95
CA ASP A 6 -16.80 -40.12 1.63
C ASP A 6 -18.33 -40.11 1.62
N ARG A 7 -18.90 -39.75 0.47
CA ARG A 7 -20.36 -39.79 0.25
C ARG A 7 -20.75 -41.11 -0.40
N ASP A 8 -20.56 -42.19 0.35
CA ASP A 8 -21.08 -43.51 0.05
C ASP A 8 -21.88 -44.05 1.25
N ALA A 9 -22.51 -45.22 1.08
CA ALA A 9 -23.34 -45.79 2.14
C ALA A 9 -22.54 -46.15 3.41
N ALA A 10 -21.23 -46.36 3.32
CA ALA A 10 -20.40 -46.69 4.47
C ALA A 10 -19.96 -45.41 5.23
N GLY A 11 -19.53 -44.38 4.50
CA GLY A 11 -19.15 -43.07 4.99
C GLY A 11 -20.30 -42.31 5.65
N ASP A 12 -21.53 -42.43 5.12
CA ASP A 12 -22.70 -41.82 5.75
C ASP A 12 -23.05 -42.48 7.09
N ARG A 13 -23.01 -43.82 7.17
CA ARG A 13 -23.20 -44.54 8.45
C ARG A 13 -22.10 -44.21 9.46
N ALA A 14 -20.86 -44.11 9.00
CA ALA A 14 -19.72 -43.74 9.86
C ALA A 14 -19.83 -42.30 10.38
N ALA A 15 -20.30 -41.38 9.54
CA ALA A 15 -20.53 -39.99 9.91
C ALA A 15 -21.60 -39.85 10.99
N GLU A 16 -22.71 -40.57 10.87
CA GLU A 16 -23.79 -40.59 11.87
C GLU A 16 -23.31 -41.17 13.21
N ALA A 17 -22.66 -42.34 13.19
CA ALA A 17 -22.15 -42.99 14.39
C ALA A 17 -21.08 -42.13 15.12
N LEU A 18 -20.23 -41.44 14.36
CA LEU A 18 -19.24 -40.52 14.92
C LEU A 18 -19.91 -39.26 15.48
N ALA A 19 -20.91 -38.71 14.79
CA ALA A 19 -21.65 -37.55 15.26
C ALA A 19 -22.36 -37.83 16.60
N GLU A 20 -22.98 -39.00 16.77
CA GLU A 20 -23.60 -39.38 18.05
C GLU A 20 -22.59 -39.41 19.21
N ARG A 21 -21.41 -39.99 18.98
CA ARG A 21 -20.34 -40.04 19.99
C ARG A 21 -19.79 -38.67 20.35
N LEU A 22 -19.58 -37.80 19.36
CA LEU A 22 -19.05 -36.46 19.55
C LEU A 22 -20.08 -35.53 20.22
N GLN A 23 -21.36 -35.68 19.89
CA GLN A 23 -22.44 -34.95 20.54
C GLN A 23 -22.64 -35.38 22.00
N ALA A 24 -22.49 -36.67 22.30
CA ALA A 24 -22.50 -37.16 23.69
C ALA A 24 -21.35 -36.56 24.53
N ALA A 25 -20.25 -36.15 23.89
CA ALA A 25 -19.14 -35.42 24.50
C ALA A 25 -19.33 -33.89 24.50
N GLY A 26 -20.51 -33.38 24.12
CA GLY A 26 -20.83 -31.95 24.11
C GLY A 26 -20.24 -31.16 22.92
N MET A 27 -19.84 -31.84 21.83
CA MET A 27 -19.29 -31.18 20.65
C MET A 27 -20.31 -31.03 19.52
N ASP A 28 -20.40 -29.81 19.01
CA ASP A 28 -21.20 -29.45 17.85
C ASP A 28 -20.64 -30.07 16.57
N CYS A 29 -21.45 -30.80 15.80
CA CYS A 29 -21.02 -31.58 14.64
C CYS A 29 -21.69 -31.14 13.33
N TYR A 30 -20.87 -30.95 12.28
CA TYR A 30 -21.31 -30.58 10.94
C TYR A 30 -20.79 -31.60 9.91
N ARG A 31 -21.62 -32.01 8.96
CA ARG A 31 -21.31 -32.92 7.85
C ARG A 31 -20.93 -32.14 6.60
N ILE A 32 -19.73 -32.37 6.09
CA ILE A 32 -19.37 -31.90 4.74
C ILE A 32 -19.92 -32.91 3.74
N ARG A 33 -20.71 -32.43 2.77
CA ARG A 33 -21.30 -33.26 1.71
C ARG A 33 -20.52 -33.13 0.41
N PHE A 34 -19.71 -34.13 0.08
CA PHE A 34 -19.07 -34.26 -1.22
C PHE A 34 -20.07 -34.69 -2.31
N PRO A 35 -19.73 -34.65 -3.61
CA PRO A 35 -20.50 -35.34 -4.64
C PRO A 35 -20.52 -36.87 -4.39
N HIS A 36 -21.55 -37.55 -4.87
CA HIS A 36 -21.77 -38.98 -4.59
C HIS A 36 -20.58 -39.84 -5.03
N GLY A 37 -20.06 -40.68 -4.13
CA GLY A 37 -18.93 -41.58 -4.38
C GLY A 37 -17.55 -40.93 -4.37
N LEU A 38 -17.43 -39.66 -3.96
CA LEU A 38 -16.13 -38.97 -3.85
C LEU A 38 -15.75 -38.73 -2.40
N ASP A 39 -14.44 -38.81 -2.13
CA ASP A 39 -13.82 -38.35 -0.89
C ASP A 39 -13.25 -36.92 -1.06
N ALA A 40 -12.69 -36.38 0.02
CA ALA A 40 -12.10 -35.03 0.01
C ALA A 40 -10.93 -34.90 -0.98
N ASN A 41 -10.13 -35.95 -1.16
CA ASN A 41 -8.93 -35.93 -2.00
C ASN A 41 -9.30 -36.05 -3.48
N ASP A 42 -10.24 -36.92 -3.81
CA ASP A 42 -10.75 -37.12 -5.16
C ASP A 42 -11.51 -35.89 -5.64
N TYR A 43 -12.30 -35.27 -4.76
CA TYR A 43 -12.94 -33.99 -5.07
C TYR A 43 -11.92 -32.87 -5.30
N ALA A 44 -10.87 -32.80 -4.47
CA ALA A 44 -9.79 -31.82 -4.64
C ALA A 44 -9.04 -32.01 -5.97
N ARG A 45 -8.78 -33.26 -6.37
CA ARG A 45 -8.07 -33.59 -7.62
C ARG A 45 -8.86 -33.27 -8.88
N GLN A 46 -10.19 -33.29 -8.80
CA GLN A 46 -11.07 -33.01 -9.93
C GLN A 46 -11.36 -31.52 -10.13
N SER A 47 -11.02 -30.66 -9.15
CA SER A 47 -11.21 -29.22 -9.24
C SER A 47 -9.99 -28.49 -9.79
N ALA A 48 -10.22 -27.52 -10.68
CA ALA A 48 -9.20 -26.59 -11.16
C ALA A 48 -8.71 -25.62 -10.05
N SER A 49 -9.52 -25.39 -9.01
CA SER A 49 -9.18 -24.58 -7.83
C SER A 49 -9.59 -25.29 -6.53
N PRO A 50 -8.77 -26.22 -6.02
CA PRO A 50 -9.12 -27.05 -4.87
C PRO A 50 -9.45 -26.26 -3.60
N HIS A 51 -8.76 -25.14 -3.38
CA HIS A 51 -8.97 -24.26 -2.23
C HIS A 51 -10.39 -23.66 -2.20
N ASP A 52 -10.87 -23.15 -3.34
CA ASP A 52 -12.17 -22.49 -3.41
C ASP A 52 -13.31 -23.50 -3.42
N SER A 53 -13.12 -24.64 -4.09
CA SER A 53 -14.10 -25.72 -4.13
C SER A 53 -14.31 -26.40 -2.77
N LEU A 54 -13.23 -26.73 -2.06
CA LEU A 54 -13.33 -27.27 -0.70
C LEU A 54 -13.84 -26.21 0.28
N GLY A 55 -13.41 -24.95 0.12
CA GLY A 55 -13.89 -23.83 0.93
C GLY A 55 -15.41 -23.63 0.80
N ALA A 56 -15.97 -23.78 -0.39
CA ALA A 56 -17.41 -23.72 -0.61
C ALA A 56 -18.16 -24.85 0.12
N LEU A 57 -17.66 -26.09 0.04
CA LEU A 57 -18.27 -27.24 0.73
C LEU A 57 -18.21 -27.15 2.26
N ILE A 58 -17.14 -26.56 2.80
CA ILE A 58 -17.02 -26.31 4.24
C ILE A 58 -18.04 -25.26 4.68
N ARG A 59 -18.24 -24.19 3.90
CA ARG A 59 -19.25 -23.15 4.19
C ARG A 59 -20.68 -23.68 4.08
N SER A 60 -20.92 -24.69 3.25
CA SER A 60 -22.22 -25.37 3.10
C SER A 60 -22.35 -26.65 3.92
N ALA A 61 -21.54 -26.84 4.97
CA ALA A 61 -21.59 -28.05 5.80
C ALA A 61 -22.93 -28.14 6.57
N GLU A 62 -23.56 -29.31 6.55
CA GLU A 62 -24.87 -29.53 7.15
C GLU A 62 -24.77 -29.82 8.64
N TRP A 63 -25.65 -29.22 9.43
CA TRP A 63 -25.70 -29.45 10.87
C TRP A 63 -26.28 -30.82 11.22
N LEU A 64 -25.62 -31.57 12.10
CA LEU A 64 -26.05 -32.91 12.54
C LEU A 64 -26.60 -32.96 13.98
N GLY A 65 -26.69 -31.83 14.70
CA GLY A 65 -27.13 -31.80 16.10
C GLY A 65 -28.64 -31.72 16.31
N LYS A 66 -29.13 -32.20 17.47
CA LYS A 66 -30.55 -32.18 17.87
C LYS A 66 -31.07 -30.81 18.38
N GLY A 67 -30.26 -29.76 18.29
CA GLY A 67 -30.57 -28.40 18.76
C GLY A 67 -30.42 -27.33 17.67
N LYS A 68 -30.67 -26.07 18.02
CA LYS A 68 -30.58 -24.92 17.10
C LYS A 68 -29.12 -24.73 16.68
N ALA A 69 -28.84 -24.78 15.37
CA ALA A 69 -27.49 -24.66 14.84
C ALA A 69 -26.85 -23.32 15.25
N VAL A 70 -25.64 -23.37 15.81
CA VAL A 70 -24.82 -22.17 16.02
C VAL A 70 -24.29 -21.75 14.64
N ALA A 71 -24.48 -20.49 14.26
CA ALA A 71 -23.94 -19.99 13.01
C ALA A 71 -22.40 -20.04 13.05
N MET A 72 -21.77 -20.74 12.10
CA MET A 72 -20.31 -20.68 11.96
C MET A 72 -19.93 -19.22 11.69
N ILE A 73 -19.00 -18.69 12.48
CA ILE A 73 -18.50 -17.32 12.35
C ILE A 73 -17.87 -17.19 10.95
N ALA A 74 -18.59 -16.56 10.03
CA ALA A 74 -18.07 -16.10 8.76
C ALA A 74 -17.21 -14.84 9.01
N PRO A 75 -16.01 -14.71 8.42
CA PRO A 75 -15.38 -13.41 8.27
C PRO A 75 -16.29 -12.53 7.40
N PRO A 76 -16.31 -11.20 7.62
CA PRO A 76 -17.33 -10.33 7.02
C PRO A 76 -17.10 -10.24 5.51
N GLU A 77 -18.02 -10.82 4.74
CA GLU A 77 -18.09 -10.63 3.30
C GLU A 77 -19.40 -9.91 2.93
N ALA A 78 -19.24 -8.97 2.02
CA ALA A 78 -20.19 -7.92 1.69
C ALA A 78 -21.53 -8.44 1.15
N ALA A 79 -22.59 -7.75 1.56
CA ALA A 79 -23.97 -7.97 1.16
C ALA A 79 -24.16 -8.13 -0.36
N LYS A 80 -24.72 -9.27 -0.77
CA LYS A 80 -25.51 -9.42 -1.99
C LYS A 80 -26.79 -10.18 -1.66
N GLY A 81 -27.90 -9.59 -2.08
CA GLY A 81 -29.26 -9.95 -1.69
C GLY A 81 -29.74 -11.31 -2.15
N GLU A 82 -30.79 -11.77 -1.47
CA GLU A 82 -31.52 -13.01 -1.69
C GLU A 82 -32.19 -13.10 -3.07
N PRO A 83 -32.34 -14.31 -3.63
CA PRO A 83 -33.10 -14.56 -4.85
C PRO A 83 -34.57 -14.86 -4.55
N VAL A 84 -35.47 -14.41 -5.42
CA VAL A 84 -36.86 -14.89 -5.49
C VAL A 84 -36.97 -15.85 -6.68
N SER A 85 -37.35 -17.08 -6.32
CA SER A 85 -37.90 -18.23 -7.06
C SER A 85 -38.26 -18.08 -8.56
N GLU A 86 -37.77 -19.06 -9.34
CA GLU A 86 -38.36 -19.50 -10.62
C GLU A 86 -39.76 -20.13 -10.43
N PRO A 87 -40.55 -20.26 -11.52
CA PRO A 87 -40.61 -21.60 -12.10
C PRO A 87 -40.45 -21.66 -13.64
N THR A 88 -40.07 -22.87 -14.03
CA THR A 88 -39.69 -23.48 -15.32
C THR A 88 -40.64 -23.31 -16.53
N PRO A 89 -40.14 -23.63 -17.75
CA PRO A 89 -40.73 -23.25 -19.04
C PRO A 89 -41.66 -24.32 -19.64
N SER A 90 -42.58 -23.92 -20.54
CA SER A 90 -43.31 -24.86 -21.41
C SER A 90 -43.56 -24.30 -22.82
N SER A 91 -42.91 -24.98 -23.78
CA SER A 91 -43.30 -25.37 -25.14
C SER A 91 -44.20 -24.50 -26.06
N CYS A 92 -43.63 -24.26 -27.25
CA CYS A 92 -44.14 -24.55 -28.60
C CYS A 92 -45.39 -23.86 -29.16
N ALA A 93 -45.13 -23.16 -30.29
CA ALA A 93 -45.84 -23.13 -31.57
C ALA A 93 -47.30 -22.64 -31.63
N ASP A 94 -47.54 -21.55 -32.36
CA ASP A 94 -48.38 -21.65 -33.57
C ASP A 94 -48.22 -20.48 -34.56
N ALA A 95 -48.53 -20.79 -35.81
CA ALA A 95 -48.34 -19.99 -37.02
C ALA A 95 -49.44 -18.93 -37.29
N ALA A 96 -49.03 -17.83 -37.94
CA ALA A 96 -49.63 -16.97 -39.01
C ALA A 96 -51.12 -17.16 -39.47
N PRO A 97 -51.73 -16.26 -40.30
CA PRO A 97 -51.47 -14.85 -40.70
C PRO A 97 -52.75 -13.96 -40.85
N LEU A 98 -52.60 -12.81 -41.52
CA LEU A 98 -53.57 -11.89 -42.20
C LEU A 98 -54.13 -10.68 -41.42
N ALA A 99 -53.71 -9.47 -41.80
CA ALA A 99 -54.49 -8.57 -42.68
C ALA A 99 -53.74 -7.25 -42.91
N ALA A 100 -53.73 -6.79 -44.16
CA ALA A 100 -53.14 -5.53 -44.62
C ALA A 100 -54.14 -4.34 -44.49
N PRO A 101 -53.83 -3.14 -45.00
CA PRO A 101 -53.32 -2.00 -44.25
C PRO A 101 -54.34 -0.87 -44.13
N LEU A 102 -54.28 -0.07 -43.06
CA LEU A 102 -54.93 1.24 -43.02
C LEU A 102 -53.90 2.31 -42.68
N ALA A 103 -53.76 3.25 -43.61
CA ALA A 103 -52.98 4.46 -43.46
C ALA A 103 -53.56 5.31 -42.31
N ALA A 104 -52.72 5.56 -41.31
CA ALA A 104 -52.89 6.68 -40.40
C ALA A 104 -51.51 7.32 -40.21
N SER A 105 -51.37 8.50 -40.80
CA SER A 105 -50.32 9.47 -40.50
C SER A 105 -50.17 9.62 -38.99
N VAL A 106 -48.97 9.37 -38.46
CA VAL A 106 -48.56 9.83 -37.14
C VAL A 106 -47.24 10.56 -37.31
N LEU A 107 -47.34 11.85 -37.65
CA LEU A 107 -46.35 12.81 -37.18
C LEU A 107 -46.33 12.71 -35.64
N PRO A 108 -45.17 12.53 -34.99
CA PRO A 108 -45.11 12.64 -33.55
C PRO A 108 -45.57 14.05 -33.15
N PRO A 109 -46.41 14.21 -32.10
CA PRO A 109 -46.72 15.52 -31.59
C PRO A 109 -45.41 16.27 -31.25
N PRO A 110 -45.35 17.58 -31.47
CA PRO A 110 -44.14 18.35 -31.21
C PRO A 110 -43.70 18.13 -29.76
N PRO A 111 -42.38 18.08 -29.49
CA PRO A 111 -41.88 17.90 -28.13
C PRO A 111 -42.47 19.02 -27.26
N ILE A 112 -43.19 18.63 -26.21
CA ILE A 112 -43.65 19.56 -25.18
C ILE A 112 -42.41 20.33 -24.71
N ALA A 113 -42.46 21.66 -24.82
CA ALA A 113 -41.35 22.54 -24.45
C ALA A 113 -40.78 22.11 -23.09
N GLY A 114 -39.48 21.82 -23.06
CA GLY A 114 -38.78 21.48 -21.83
C GLY A 114 -38.91 22.60 -20.80
N PRO A 115 -38.79 22.29 -19.50
CA PRO A 115 -38.81 23.31 -18.45
C PRO A 115 -37.78 24.39 -18.75
N THR A 116 -38.21 25.65 -18.75
CA THR A 116 -37.27 26.77 -18.84
C THR A 116 -36.62 26.93 -17.48
N VAL A 117 -35.33 26.60 -17.40
CA VAL A 117 -34.52 26.75 -16.18
C VAL A 117 -33.85 28.11 -16.22
N THR A 118 -34.10 28.92 -15.20
CA THR A 118 -33.46 30.22 -14.98
C THR A 118 -32.74 30.16 -13.65
N ALA A 119 -31.44 30.48 -13.65
CA ALA A 119 -30.64 30.54 -12.44
C ALA A 119 -30.55 31.99 -11.97
N ASP A 120 -30.91 32.25 -10.72
CA ASP A 120 -30.78 33.55 -10.07
C ASP A 120 -29.97 33.37 -8.77
N GLY A 121 -28.65 33.50 -8.87
CA GLY A 121 -27.71 33.21 -7.77
C GLY A 121 -27.75 31.72 -7.36
N ASP A 122 -28.02 31.48 -6.07
CA ASP A 122 -28.13 30.13 -5.48
C ASP A 122 -29.52 29.48 -5.69
N ASP A 123 -30.47 30.23 -6.26
CA ASP A 123 -31.85 29.78 -6.50
C ASP A 123 -32.02 29.31 -7.95
N LEU A 124 -32.57 28.10 -8.13
CA LEU A 124 -32.96 27.58 -9.43
C LEU A 124 -34.46 27.72 -9.61
N HIS A 125 -34.89 28.45 -10.64
CA HIS A 125 -36.27 28.67 -11.00
C HIS A 125 -36.65 27.87 -12.25
N LEU A 126 -37.66 27.01 -12.14
CA LEU A 126 -38.17 26.19 -13.24
C LEU A 126 -39.65 26.50 -13.48
N THR A 127 -40.02 26.81 -14.71
CA THR A 127 -41.42 27.08 -15.09
C THR A 127 -41.96 25.96 -15.97
N LEU A 128 -43.10 25.39 -15.58
CA LEU A 128 -43.81 24.31 -16.28
C LEU A 128 -45.27 24.75 -16.50
N GLY A 129 -45.55 25.38 -17.63
CA GLY A 129 -46.87 25.94 -17.92
C GLY A 129 -47.17 27.14 -17.03
N ASP A 130 -48.25 27.06 -16.25
CA ASP A 130 -48.71 28.05 -15.25
C ASP A 130 -48.09 27.85 -13.86
N ARG A 131 -47.21 26.86 -13.69
CA ARG A 131 -46.60 26.48 -12.41
C ARG A 131 -45.12 26.84 -12.36
N HIS A 132 -44.75 27.52 -11.29
CA HIS A 132 -43.38 27.96 -11.01
C HIS A 132 -42.80 27.19 -9.83
N TYR A 133 -41.60 26.65 -10.00
CA TYR A 133 -40.87 25.92 -8.98
C TYR A 133 -39.56 26.65 -8.66
N ARG A 134 -39.26 26.82 -7.36
CA ARG A 134 -37.98 27.34 -6.89
C ARG A 134 -37.29 26.29 -6.03
N VAL A 135 -36.05 25.97 -6.38
CA VAL A 135 -35.22 24.97 -5.70
C VAL A 135 -34.07 25.68 -5.00
N ARG A 136 -33.88 25.39 -3.70
CA ARG A 136 -32.78 25.89 -2.86
C ARG A 136 -32.04 24.75 -2.19
N GLY A 137 -30.73 24.92 -1.94
CA GLY A 137 -29.91 23.97 -1.18
C GLY A 137 -29.30 22.84 -2.01
N LEU A 138 -28.96 23.09 -3.27
CA LEU A 138 -28.29 22.12 -4.14
C LEU A 138 -26.80 22.01 -3.75
N ASP A 139 -26.47 21.11 -2.82
CA ASP A 139 -25.10 20.93 -2.33
C ASP A 139 -24.14 20.39 -3.42
N GLU A 140 -23.04 21.11 -3.63
CA GLU A 140 -22.02 20.80 -4.66
C GLU A 140 -21.23 19.51 -4.38
N LYS A 141 -21.20 19.07 -3.11
CA LYS A 141 -20.39 17.94 -2.61
C LYS A 141 -21.24 16.74 -2.14
N ALA A 142 -22.53 16.71 -2.46
CA ALA A 142 -23.42 15.66 -1.98
C ALA A 142 -23.03 14.27 -2.58
N PRO A 143 -22.99 13.20 -1.75
CA PRO A 143 -22.70 11.85 -2.21
C PRO A 143 -23.78 11.34 -3.19
N PRO A 144 -23.41 10.49 -4.17
CA PRO A 144 -24.38 9.91 -5.09
C PRO A 144 -25.41 9.07 -4.32
N GLY A 145 -26.68 9.47 -4.37
CA GLY A 145 -27.80 8.76 -3.74
C GLY A 145 -28.63 9.54 -2.70
N ALA A 146 -28.33 10.81 -2.45
CA ALA A 146 -29.20 11.70 -1.66
C ALA A 146 -29.33 13.06 -2.35
N PHE A 147 -30.56 13.47 -2.68
CA PHE A 147 -30.84 14.72 -3.39
C PHE A 147 -31.80 15.59 -2.58
N LYS A 148 -31.30 16.06 -1.43
CA LYS A 148 -32.07 16.87 -0.48
C LYS A 148 -32.13 18.32 -0.97
N VAL A 149 -33.33 18.82 -1.19
CA VAL A 149 -33.57 20.18 -1.64
C VAL A 149 -34.77 20.79 -0.91
N ASN A 150 -34.78 22.11 -0.80
CA ASN A 150 -35.97 22.86 -0.42
C ASN A 150 -36.70 23.29 -1.70
N LEU A 151 -37.92 22.78 -1.89
CA LEU A 151 -38.73 22.99 -3.09
C LEU A 151 -39.95 23.83 -2.75
N LEU A 152 -40.08 24.97 -3.44
CA LEU A 152 -41.27 25.82 -3.44
C LEU A 152 -42.00 25.63 -4.78
N ALA A 153 -43.28 25.30 -4.75
CA ALA A 153 -44.16 25.25 -5.91
C ALA A 153 -45.20 26.37 -5.82
N ARG A 154 -45.49 27.05 -6.93
CA ARG A 154 -46.44 28.17 -7.02
C ARG A 154 -47.29 28.06 -8.29
N CYS A 155 -48.60 28.30 -8.16
CA CYS A 155 -49.54 28.36 -9.27
C CYS A 155 -50.56 29.46 -8.98
N GLY A 156 -50.55 30.55 -9.76
CA GLY A 156 -51.37 31.73 -9.46
C GLY A 156 -51.07 32.34 -8.09
N GLU A 157 -52.09 32.39 -7.21
CA GLU A 157 -51.97 32.86 -5.81
C GLU A 157 -51.63 31.76 -4.79
N GLY A 158 -51.71 30.48 -5.17
CA GLY A 158 -51.35 29.36 -4.30
C GLY A 158 -49.84 29.09 -4.29
N PHE A 159 -49.28 28.76 -3.13
CA PHE A 159 -47.89 28.36 -2.97
C PHE A 159 -47.75 27.25 -1.91
N HIS A 160 -46.82 26.31 -2.11
CA HIS A 160 -46.46 25.26 -1.16
C HIS A 160 -44.93 25.12 -1.10
N ALA A 161 -44.34 25.06 0.11
CA ALA A 161 -42.90 24.94 0.31
C ALA A 161 -42.56 23.84 1.30
N ASP A 162 -41.65 22.92 0.93
CA ASP A 162 -41.18 21.87 1.83
C ASP A 162 -39.76 21.41 1.48
N SER A 163 -39.09 20.76 2.44
CA SER A 163 -37.78 20.14 2.26
C SER A 163 -37.93 18.65 2.00
N LEU A 164 -37.49 18.19 0.82
CA LEU A 164 -37.61 16.79 0.44
C LEU A 164 -36.35 16.27 -0.26
N ASP A 165 -36.15 14.95 -0.16
CA ASP A 165 -35.20 14.20 -0.97
C ASP A 165 -35.87 13.75 -2.27
N LEU A 166 -35.43 14.30 -3.39
CA LEU A 166 -36.00 14.00 -4.70
C LEU A 166 -35.76 12.55 -5.13
N TYR A 167 -34.85 11.78 -4.52
CA TYR A 167 -34.73 10.34 -4.78
C TYR A 167 -35.75 9.50 -4.00
N SER A 168 -36.30 10.02 -2.90
CA SER A 168 -37.29 9.30 -2.09
C SER A 168 -38.69 9.37 -2.68
N ALA A 169 -39.17 8.25 -3.25
CA ALA A 169 -40.53 8.16 -3.81
C ALA A 169 -41.63 8.51 -2.80
N ARG A 170 -41.45 8.13 -1.53
CA ARG A 170 -42.39 8.44 -0.46
C ARG A 170 -42.50 9.95 -0.20
N GLN A 171 -41.37 10.66 -0.21
CA GLN A 171 -41.35 12.11 0.02
C GLN A 171 -41.88 12.89 -1.20
N ARG A 172 -41.59 12.42 -2.43
CA ARG A 172 -42.19 13.00 -3.64
C ARG A 172 -43.71 12.88 -3.65
N SER A 173 -44.26 11.73 -3.26
CA SER A 173 -45.71 11.54 -3.18
C SER A 173 -46.35 12.42 -2.11
N ALA A 174 -45.73 12.51 -0.93
CA ALA A 174 -46.22 13.37 0.15
C ALA A 174 -46.24 14.86 -0.25
N PHE A 175 -45.18 15.35 -0.89
CA PHE A 175 -45.13 16.72 -1.40
C PHE A 175 -46.19 16.97 -2.48
N ALA A 176 -46.35 16.04 -3.44
CA ALA A 176 -47.33 16.18 -4.51
C ALA A 176 -48.78 16.21 -3.98
N GLU A 177 -49.08 15.46 -2.91
CA GLU A 177 -50.39 15.45 -2.28
C GLU A 177 -50.67 16.73 -1.48
N ALA A 178 -49.70 17.21 -0.72
CA ALA A 178 -49.82 18.48 0.01
C ALA A 178 -49.93 19.68 -0.93
N ALA A 179 -49.07 19.75 -1.95
CA ALA A 179 -49.10 20.81 -2.95
C ALA A 179 -50.36 20.76 -3.83
N ALA A 180 -50.98 19.59 -4.05
CA ALA A 180 -52.23 19.47 -4.81
C ALA A 180 -53.38 20.22 -4.12
N LEU A 181 -53.44 20.15 -2.78
CA LEU A 181 -54.46 20.83 -1.97
C LEU A 181 -54.30 22.35 -2.02
N GLU A 182 -53.06 22.84 -1.91
CA GLU A 182 -52.77 24.28 -1.83
C GLU A 182 -52.77 24.98 -3.19
N LEU A 183 -52.40 24.26 -4.27
CA LEU A 183 -52.32 24.81 -5.62
C LEU A 183 -53.61 24.60 -6.43
N ASN A 184 -54.55 23.80 -5.92
CA ASN A 184 -55.77 23.37 -6.62
C ASN A 184 -55.47 22.71 -7.98
N VAL A 185 -54.39 21.92 -8.03
CA VAL A 185 -53.94 21.16 -9.20
C VAL A 185 -53.96 19.67 -8.85
N SER A 186 -54.25 18.80 -9.83
CA SER A 186 -54.28 17.37 -9.57
C SER A 186 -52.90 16.83 -9.16
N ALA A 187 -52.89 15.94 -8.16
CA ALA A 187 -51.66 15.33 -7.65
C ALA A 187 -50.88 14.54 -8.74
N GLU A 188 -51.57 14.02 -9.77
CA GLU A 188 -50.93 13.35 -10.90
C GLU A 188 -50.09 14.29 -11.76
N VAL A 189 -50.54 15.53 -11.94
CA VAL A 189 -49.79 16.56 -12.68
C VAL A 189 -48.54 16.93 -11.90
N LEU A 190 -48.67 17.16 -10.58
CA LEU A 190 -47.54 17.48 -9.72
C LEU A 190 -46.51 16.34 -9.62
N ARG A 191 -46.95 15.07 -9.61
CA ARG A 191 -46.03 13.91 -9.68
C ARG A 191 -45.25 13.87 -10.99
N ARG A 192 -45.90 14.18 -12.12
CA ARG A 192 -45.22 14.28 -13.43
C ARG A 192 -44.24 15.44 -13.46
N ASP A 193 -44.60 16.58 -12.86
CA ASP A 193 -43.73 17.75 -12.77
C ASP A 193 -42.51 17.47 -11.89
N LEU A 194 -42.66 16.83 -10.72
CA LEU A 194 -41.53 16.41 -9.89
C LEU A 194 -40.56 15.47 -10.62
N GLY A 195 -41.07 14.59 -11.48
CA GLY A 195 -40.23 13.74 -12.33
C GLY A 195 -39.42 14.55 -13.37
N ARG A 196 -40.03 15.57 -13.97
CA ARG A 196 -39.35 16.49 -14.90
C ARG A 196 -38.34 17.39 -14.19
N LEU A 197 -38.66 17.84 -12.99
CA LEU A 197 -37.76 18.63 -12.13
C LEU A 197 -36.54 17.81 -11.73
N LEU A 198 -36.71 16.54 -11.35
CA LEU A 198 -35.59 15.64 -11.03
C LEU A 198 -34.61 15.54 -12.22
N LEU A 199 -35.11 15.25 -13.42
CA LEU A 199 -34.27 15.15 -14.62
C LEU A 199 -33.58 16.47 -14.98
N ALA A 200 -34.28 17.60 -14.83
CA ALA A 200 -33.70 18.92 -15.10
C ALA A 200 -32.62 19.30 -14.07
N LEU A 201 -32.82 18.94 -12.80
CA LEU A 201 -31.84 19.20 -11.74
C LEU A 201 -30.62 18.28 -11.83
N GLU A 202 -30.81 17.02 -12.26
CA GLU A 202 -29.71 16.11 -12.59
C GLU A 202 -28.86 16.67 -13.74
N ALA A 203 -29.50 17.15 -14.81
CA ALA A 203 -28.78 17.78 -15.93
C ALA A 203 -27.96 18.99 -15.49
N VAL A 204 -28.51 19.87 -14.64
CA VAL A 204 -27.78 21.02 -14.09
C VAL A 204 -26.64 20.59 -13.16
N GLN A 205 -26.83 19.53 -12.36
CA GLN A 205 -25.77 19.01 -11.50
C GLN A 205 -24.63 18.37 -12.30
N ASP A 206 -24.96 17.66 -13.37
CA ASP A 206 -23.99 17.06 -14.28
C ASP A 206 -23.23 18.12 -15.09
N GLU A 207 -23.89 19.19 -15.52
CA GLU A 207 -23.24 20.34 -16.17
C GLU A 207 -22.33 21.11 -15.20
N ARG A 208 -22.75 21.30 -13.94
CA ARG A 208 -21.89 21.87 -12.87
C ARG A 208 -20.70 20.97 -12.54
N ARG A 209 -20.88 19.64 -12.49
CA ARG A 209 -19.78 18.68 -12.34
C ARG A 209 -18.87 18.66 -13.56
N ALA A 210 -19.41 18.80 -14.77
CA ALA A 210 -18.64 18.86 -16.01
C ALA A 210 -17.82 20.14 -16.08
N THR A 211 -18.36 21.29 -15.67
CA THR A 211 -17.64 22.57 -15.59
C THR A 211 -16.58 22.58 -14.50
N LEU A 212 -16.83 21.96 -13.33
CA LEU A 212 -15.80 21.72 -12.30
C LEU A 212 -14.71 20.77 -12.80
N LYS A 213 -15.07 19.69 -13.50
CA LYS A 213 -14.09 18.82 -14.18
C LYS A 213 -13.34 19.55 -15.29
N ALA A 214 -13.98 20.47 -16.00
CA ALA A 214 -13.38 21.27 -17.07
C ALA A 214 -12.44 22.37 -16.55
N ALA A 215 -12.78 22.98 -15.41
CA ALA A 215 -11.88 23.88 -14.68
C ALA A 215 -10.66 23.12 -14.14
N SER A 216 -10.86 21.90 -13.66
CA SER A 216 -9.77 20.98 -13.28
C SER A 216 -9.03 20.37 -14.48
N SER A 217 -9.60 20.40 -15.70
CA SER A 217 -8.99 19.82 -16.91
C SER A 217 -8.33 20.82 -17.85
N LYS A 218 -8.49 22.14 -17.62
CA LYS A 218 -7.61 23.14 -18.25
C LYS A 218 -6.15 23.04 -17.77
N ASP A 219 -5.91 22.37 -16.64
CA ASP A 219 -4.58 21.95 -16.19
C ASP A 219 -4.19 20.53 -16.65
N ALA A 220 -5.06 19.83 -17.40
CA ALA A 220 -4.85 18.43 -17.83
C ALA A 220 -4.32 18.28 -19.27
N ALA A 221 -4.01 19.37 -19.96
CA ALA A 221 -3.41 19.33 -21.31
C ALA A 221 -1.89 19.05 -21.31
N THR A 222 -1.25 19.07 -20.14
CA THR A 222 0.10 18.51 -19.91
C THR A 222 -0.04 17.33 -18.97
N GLY A 223 0.19 16.11 -19.46
CA GLY A 223 -0.08 14.85 -18.77
C GLY A 223 0.74 14.56 -17.51
N ASP A 224 0.54 15.33 -16.45
CA ASP A 224 1.02 15.07 -15.10
C ASP A 224 -0.09 15.49 -14.13
N GLY A 225 -1.04 14.58 -13.86
CA GLY A 225 -2.04 14.70 -12.80
C GLY A 225 -1.41 14.60 -11.40
N ARG A 226 -0.37 15.40 -11.14
CA ARG A 226 0.25 15.54 -9.83
C ARG A 226 -0.61 16.54 -9.08
N ASN A 227 -1.11 16.15 -7.91
CA ASN A 227 -1.34 17.11 -6.82
C ASN A 227 0.05 17.71 -6.51
N LEU A 228 0.48 18.71 -7.30
CA LEU A 228 1.76 19.36 -7.07
C LEU A 228 1.64 20.10 -5.74
N PRO A 229 2.53 19.83 -4.77
CA PRO A 229 2.56 20.61 -3.53
C PRO A 229 2.75 22.09 -3.87
N PRO A 230 2.19 23.01 -3.06
CA PRO A 230 2.21 24.45 -3.33
C PRO A 230 3.64 24.91 -3.65
N PRO A 231 3.80 25.81 -4.64
CA PRO A 231 5.12 26.24 -5.09
C PRO A 231 5.93 26.81 -3.92
N LEU A 232 7.23 26.49 -3.88
CA LEU A 232 8.14 27.01 -2.86
C LEU A 232 8.16 28.54 -2.91
N THR A 233 8.03 29.17 -1.76
CA THR A 233 8.30 30.60 -1.61
C THR A 233 9.78 30.89 -1.89
N GLU A 234 10.12 32.13 -2.22
CA GLU A 234 11.52 32.45 -2.55
C GLU A 234 12.45 32.30 -1.34
N ALA A 235 11.97 32.64 -0.14
CA ALA A 235 12.71 32.42 1.10
C ALA A 235 12.97 30.94 1.37
N GLU A 236 11.98 30.06 1.17
CA GLU A 236 12.16 28.61 1.30
C GLU A 236 13.12 28.04 0.25
N ARG A 237 13.04 28.54 -0.99
CA ARG A 237 13.92 28.15 -2.08
C ARG A 237 15.37 28.55 -1.79
N GLU A 238 15.60 29.76 -1.29
CA GLU A 238 16.92 30.24 -0.92
C GLU A 238 17.51 29.46 0.27
N ALA A 239 16.73 29.23 1.33
CA ALA A 239 17.15 28.43 2.48
C ALA A 239 17.52 26.99 2.08
N ALA A 240 16.68 26.36 1.26
CA ALA A 240 16.91 25.02 0.74
C ALA A 240 18.15 24.96 -0.18
N ARG A 241 18.34 25.95 -1.05
CA ARG A 241 19.54 26.06 -1.91
C ARG A 241 20.81 26.25 -1.09
N SER A 242 20.77 27.17 -0.11
CA SER A 242 21.89 27.42 0.82
C SER A 242 22.27 26.15 1.57
N PHE A 243 21.28 25.37 2.03
CA PHE A 243 21.53 24.06 2.62
C PHE A 243 22.25 23.12 1.65
N LEU A 244 21.74 22.94 0.43
CA LEU A 244 22.34 22.06 -0.57
C LEU A 244 23.74 22.51 -1.02
N GLN A 245 24.08 23.80 -0.85
CA GLN A 245 25.39 24.37 -1.17
C GLN A 245 26.41 24.26 -0.01
N SER A 246 25.99 23.77 1.16
CA SER A 246 26.86 23.61 2.32
C SER A 246 27.99 22.60 2.06
N PRO A 247 29.27 22.92 2.33
CA PRO A 247 30.38 21.99 2.11
C PRO A 247 30.25 20.72 2.99
N ASP A 248 29.84 20.88 4.25
CA ASP A 248 29.67 19.77 5.19
C ASP A 248 28.26 19.13 5.13
N LEU A 249 27.68 19.00 3.93
CA LEU A 249 26.28 18.62 3.74
C LEU A 249 25.91 17.29 4.42
N LEU A 250 26.73 16.25 4.24
CA LEU A 250 26.48 14.93 4.80
C LEU A 250 26.53 14.94 6.34
N ALA A 251 27.52 15.63 6.92
CA ALA A 251 27.65 15.76 8.37
C ALA A 251 26.44 16.49 8.96
N ARG A 252 25.98 17.55 8.29
CA ARG A 252 24.77 18.29 8.68
C ARG A 252 23.52 17.42 8.62
N ILE A 253 23.35 16.61 7.56
CA ILE A 253 22.23 15.65 7.46
C ILE A 253 22.28 14.65 8.62
N THR A 254 23.45 14.12 8.97
CA THR A 254 23.60 13.21 10.10
C THR A 254 23.25 13.86 11.44
N GLU A 255 23.65 15.12 11.65
CA GLU A 255 23.29 15.88 12.85
C GLU A 255 21.79 16.17 12.89
N ASP A 256 21.20 16.59 11.78
CA ASP A 256 19.76 16.88 11.65
C ASP A 256 18.91 15.62 11.85
N LEU A 257 19.38 14.45 11.39
CA LEU A 257 18.77 13.15 11.72
C LEU A 257 18.75 12.91 13.24
N ALA A 258 19.84 13.20 13.95
CA ALA A 258 19.92 13.06 15.40
C ALA A 258 19.00 14.04 16.13
N ARG A 259 18.97 15.31 15.70
CA ARG A 259 18.06 16.35 16.23
C ARG A 259 16.59 16.00 16.01
N CYS A 260 16.27 15.40 14.86
CA CYS A 260 14.93 14.89 14.56
C CYS A 260 14.56 13.61 15.31
N GLY A 261 15.50 13.02 16.05
CA GLY A 261 15.23 11.99 17.04
C GLY A 261 15.78 10.60 16.72
N LEU A 262 16.59 10.45 15.67
CA LEU A 262 17.31 9.21 15.36
C LEU A 262 18.65 9.18 16.13
N VAL A 263 18.61 8.66 17.35
CA VAL A 263 19.77 8.63 18.26
C VAL A 263 20.68 7.46 17.91
N GLY A 264 22.01 7.69 17.85
CA GLY A 264 23.02 6.62 17.81
C GLY A 264 23.03 5.73 16.56
N GLU A 265 22.40 6.20 15.48
CA GLU A 265 22.29 5.48 14.19
C GLU A 265 22.74 6.36 12.99
N PRO A 266 23.95 6.96 13.02
CA PRO A 266 24.36 7.93 12.00
C PRO A 266 24.49 7.30 10.61
N VAL A 267 25.10 6.11 10.52
CA VAL A 267 25.32 5.41 9.24
C VAL A 267 23.99 4.90 8.67
N ASN A 268 23.19 4.19 9.48
CA ASN A 268 21.89 3.67 9.07
C ASN A 268 20.92 4.79 8.66
N GLY A 269 20.92 5.90 9.40
CA GLY A 269 20.13 7.08 9.06
C GLY A 269 20.57 7.72 7.75
N LEU A 270 21.87 7.90 7.55
CA LEU A 270 22.40 8.51 6.32
C LEU A 270 22.16 7.63 5.09
N VAL A 271 22.40 6.32 5.19
CA VAL A 271 22.09 5.36 4.11
C VAL A 271 20.60 5.33 3.82
N GLY A 272 19.75 5.35 4.86
CA GLY A 272 18.30 5.46 4.69
C GLY A 272 17.87 6.74 3.98
N TYR A 273 18.47 7.89 4.33
CA TYR A 273 18.23 9.18 3.67
C TYR A 273 18.65 9.16 2.19
N LEU A 274 19.86 8.67 1.89
CA LEU A 274 20.37 8.55 0.51
C LEU A 274 19.55 7.55 -0.32
N ALA A 275 19.13 6.44 0.29
CA ALA A 275 18.22 5.51 -0.35
C ALA A 275 16.88 6.20 -0.67
N CYS A 276 16.29 6.97 0.26
CA CYS A 276 15.08 7.75 -0.03
C CYS A 276 15.28 8.70 -1.21
N LEU A 277 16.45 9.36 -1.29
CA LEU A 277 16.78 10.27 -2.38
C LEU A 277 16.90 9.56 -3.73
N SER A 278 17.39 8.32 -3.75
CA SER A 278 17.58 7.53 -4.97
C SER A 278 16.29 7.30 -5.78
N ARG A 279 15.09 7.59 -5.22
CA ARG A 279 13.82 7.63 -5.99
C ARG A 279 13.87 8.54 -7.22
N LYS A 280 14.76 9.54 -7.22
CA LYS A 280 15.01 10.46 -8.35
C LYS A 280 15.99 9.91 -9.39
N LEU A 281 16.62 8.77 -9.12
CA LEU A 281 17.46 8.04 -10.08
C LEU A 281 16.60 7.08 -10.92
N PRO A 282 17.07 6.66 -12.10
CA PRO A 282 16.34 5.71 -12.94
C PRO A 282 16.18 4.33 -12.30
N ALA A 283 17.15 3.90 -11.50
CA ALA A 283 17.13 2.65 -10.74
C ALA A 283 17.32 2.96 -9.24
N PRO A 284 16.24 3.17 -8.47
CA PRO A 284 16.34 3.47 -7.04
C PRO A 284 16.85 2.28 -6.23
N LEU A 285 17.46 2.61 -5.08
CA LEU A 285 17.80 1.63 -4.06
C LEU A 285 16.53 1.09 -3.38
N ALA A 286 16.63 -0.13 -2.86
CA ALA A 286 15.68 -0.71 -1.95
C ALA A 286 16.36 -0.97 -0.61
N VAL A 287 15.64 -0.74 0.49
CA VAL A 287 16.15 -0.90 1.86
C VAL A 287 15.25 -1.84 2.64
N LEU A 288 15.86 -2.79 3.35
CA LEU A 288 15.21 -3.66 4.31
C LEU A 288 15.81 -3.42 5.69
N VAL A 289 15.01 -2.92 6.63
CA VAL A 289 15.41 -2.78 8.02
C VAL A 289 15.09 -4.07 8.78
N GLN A 290 16.14 -4.75 9.24
CA GLN A 290 16.04 -6.02 9.94
C GLN A 290 16.49 -5.88 11.40
N SER A 291 15.65 -6.31 12.34
CA SER A 291 16.00 -6.33 13.76
C SER A 291 15.02 -7.18 14.57
N ALA A 292 15.32 -7.43 15.85
CA ALA A 292 14.36 -8.01 16.80
C ALA A 292 13.14 -7.08 17.02
N SER A 293 12.02 -7.65 17.45
CA SER A 293 10.83 -6.86 17.81
C SER A 293 11.17 -5.79 18.85
N ALA A 294 10.51 -4.63 18.77
CA ALA A 294 10.73 -3.45 19.63
C ALA A 294 12.14 -2.79 19.61
N ALA A 295 13.06 -3.24 18.75
CA ALA A 295 14.40 -2.64 18.69
C ALA A 295 14.50 -1.29 17.96
N GLY A 296 13.39 -0.75 17.41
CA GLY A 296 13.36 0.57 16.77
C GLY A 296 13.34 0.59 15.23
N LYS A 297 12.95 -0.49 14.56
CA LYS A 297 12.83 -0.53 13.07
C LYS A 297 11.89 0.53 12.53
N SER A 298 10.69 0.60 13.09
CA SER A 298 9.69 1.57 12.69
C SER A 298 10.18 2.98 12.97
N ALA A 299 10.95 3.18 14.05
CA ALA A 299 11.56 4.48 14.34
C ALA A 299 12.59 4.89 13.28
N LEU A 300 13.45 3.97 12.80
CA LEU A 300 14.38 4.26 11.71
C LEU A 300 13.63 4.53 10.39
N GLN A 301 12.65 3.70 10.04
CA GLN A 301 11.82 3.89 8.86
C GLN A 301 11.09 5.25 8.89
N ASP A 302 10.43 5.56 10.01
CA ASP A 302 9.69 6.80 10.21
C ASP A 302 10.61 8.03 10.21
N ALA A 303 11.79 7.91 10.81
CA ALA A 303 12.80 8.96 10.75
C ALA A 303 13.19 9.25 9.31
N CYS A 304 13.57 8.24 8.51
CA CYS A 304 13.94 8.43 7.11
C CYS A 304 12.79 8.99 6.26
N LEU A 305 11.55 8.51 6.48
CA LEU A 305 10.36 8.98 5.76
C LEU A 305 9.93 10.39 6.13
N ALA A 306 10.28 10.88 7.33
CA ALA A 306 9.92 12.22 7.76
C ALA A 306 10.60 13.32 6.92
N PHE A 307 11.80 13.03 6.40
CA PHE A 307 12.57 13.95 5.53
C PHE A 307 12.11 13.94 4.06
N VAL A 308 11.28 12.97 3.66
CA VAL A 308 10.75 12.88 2.30
C VAL A 308 9.54 13.81 2.15
N PRO A 309 9.41 14.59 1.05
CA PRO A 309 8.23 15.39 0.79
C PRO A 309 6.94 14.54 0.83
N GLU A 310 5.86 15.11 1.38
CA GLU A 310 4.64 14.33 1.65
C GLU A 310 3.98 13.76 0.39
N GLY A 311 4.01 14.49 -0.72
CA GLY A 311 3.52 14.02 -2.01
C GLY A 311 4.39 12.96 -2.69
N GLU A 312 5.61 12.72 -2.18
CA GLU A 312 6.60 11.79 -2.72
C GLU A 312 6.80 10.55 -1.81
N ARG A 313 5.92 10.33 -0.84
CA ARG A 313 5.95 9.16 0.05
C ARG A 313 4.57 8.51 0.16
N VAL A 314 4.57 7.18 0.22
CA VAL A 314 3.38 6.36 0.48
C VAL A 314 3.75 5.35 1.55
N LYS A 315 2.99 5.30 2.65
CA LYS A 315 3.22 4.36 3.76
C LYS A 315 2.01 3.46 3.95
N TYR A 316 2.24 2.16 3.94
CA TYR A 316 1.24 1.15 4.26
C TYR A 316 1.64 0.36 5.51
N SER A 317 0.67 0.09 6.38
CA SER A 317 0.86 -0.77 7.55
C SER A 317 0.85 -2.25 7.18
N ALA A 318 0.09 -2.62 6.15
CA ALA A 318 0.05 -3.95 5.56
C ALA A 318 -0.43 -3.84 4.12
N VAL A 319 0.01 -4.74 3.26
CA VAL A 319 -0.32 -4.80 1.83
C VAL A 319 -0.68 -6.24 1.50
N THR A 320 -1.84 -6.47 0.89
CA THR A 320 -2.20 -7.81 0.39
C THR A 320 -1.52 -8.03 -0.96
N GLY A 321 -1.23 -9.28 -1.32
CA GLY A 321 -0.46 -9.60 -2.53
C GLY A 321 -1.00 -9.03 -3.83
N GLN A 322 -2.32 -8.83 -3.91
CA GLN A 322 -2.98 -8.26 -5.08
C GLN A 322 -3.21 -6.75 -4.99
N SER A 323 -3.26 -6.17 -3.79
CA SER A 323 -3.60 -4.75 -3.59
C SER A 323 -2.68 -3.79 -4.33
N LEU A 324 -1.37 -4.08 -4.39
CA LEU A 324 -0.38 -3.25 -5.12
C LEU A 324 -0.72 -3.05 -6.59
N PHE A 325 -1.33 -4.04 -7.25
CA PHE A 325 -1.72 -3.91 -8.65
C PHE A 325 -2.90 -2.95 -8.84
N TYR A 326 -3.75 -2.81 -7.83
CA TYR A 326 -4.90 -1.91 -7.83
C TYR A 326 -4.60 -0.54 -7.22
N VAL A 327 -3.39 -0.33 -6.67
CA VAL A 327 -2.90 1.01 -6.28
C VAL A 327 -2.77 1.93 -7.50
N GLY A 328 -2.89 1.42 -8.74
CA GLY A 328 -2.74 2.15 -10.00
C GLY A 328 -3.61 3.39 -10.23
N GLU A 329 -4.56 3.72 -9.34
CA GLU A 329 -5.14 5.07 -9.28
C GLU A 329 -4.16 6.12 -8.70
N THR A 330 -3.08 5.67 -8.05
CA THR A 330 -2.02 6.47 -7.44
C THR A 330 -0.69 6.23 -8.17
N ASP A 331 -0.15 7.29 -8.78
CA ASP A 331 1.17 7.25 -9.41
C ASP A 331 2.27 7.00 -8.36
N LEU A 332 3.10 5.96 -8.53
CA LEU A 332 4.23 5.62 -7.65
C LEU A 332 5.59 6.11 -8.20
N ARG A 333 5.61 6.76 -9.37
CA ARG A 333 6.83 7.28 -9.98
C ARG A 333 7.53 8.29 -9.08
N HIS A 334 8.83 8.09 -8.88
CA HIS A 334 9.69 8.90 -8.02
C HIS A 334 9.21 9.02 -6.57
N LYS A 335 8.50 8.01 -6.06
CA LYS A 335 8.04 7.98 -4.67
C LYS A 335 8.80 6.96 -3.82
N VAL A 336 8.74 7.15 -2.51
CA VAL A 336 9.15 6.14 -1.52
C VAL A 336 7.92 5.35 -1.11
N LEU A 337 7.93 4.04 -1.38
CA LEU A 337 6.95 3.08 -0.90
C LEU A 337 7.46 2.43 0.37
N ALA A 338 6.87 2.79 1.51
CA ALA A 338 7.17 2.22 2.80
C ALA A 338 6.13 1.20 3.22
N ILE A 339 6.58 -0.01 3.56
CA ILE A 339 5.71 -1.07 4.08
C ILE A 339 6.22 -1.45 5.46
N ALA A 340 5.34 -1.32 6.46
CA ALA A 340 5.61 -1.78 7.80
C ALA A 340 5.31 -3.29 7.89
N GLU A 341 6.17 -4.03 8.60
CA GLU A 341 6.01 -5.45 8.95
C GLU A 341 5.97 -6.47 7.79
N SER A 342 6.80 -7.51 7.91
CA SER A 342 7.10 -8.43 6.82
C SER A 342 5.98 -9.41 6.46
N GLU A 343 4.96 -9.63 7.29
CA GLU A 343 3.84 -10.50 6.88
C GLU A 343 3.09 -9.92 5.69
N GLY A 344 2.88 -8.60 5.65
CA GLY A 344 2.33 -7.90 4.48
C GLY A 344 3.30 -7.87 3.30
N ALA A 345 4.60 -7.66 3.56
CA ALA A 345 5.61 -7.67 2.49
C ALA A 345 5.82 -9.06 1.87
N LEU A 346 5.65 -10.16 2.61
CA LEU A 346 5.73 -11.54 2.10
C LEU A 346 4.58 -11.85 1.14
N GLN A 347 3.36 -11.45 1.49
CA GLN A 347 2.20 -11.62 0.60
C GLN A 347 2.36 -10.82 -0.69
N ALA A 348 2.99 -9.66 -0.62
CA ALA A 348 3.29 -8.77 -1.73
C ALA A 348 4.67 -8.99 -2.39
N ALA A 349 5.45 -9.99 -1.95
CA ALA A 349 6.86 -10.11 -2.32
C ALA A 349 7.05 -10.22 -3.84
N TYR A 350 6.16 -10.93 -4.53
CA TYR A 350 6.19 -11.05 -5.99
C TYR A 350 6.02 -9.69 -6.69
N ALA A 351 5.02 -8.90 -6.30
CA ALA A 351 4.80 -7.57 -6.88
C ALA A 351 5.96 -6.62 -6.56
N LEU A 352 6.51 -6.68 -5.34
CA LEU A 352 7.68 -5.88 -4.97
C LEU A 352 8.94 -6.27 -5.76
N LYS A 353 9.12 -7.56 -6.07
CA LYS A 353 10.21 -8.05 -6.92
C LYS A 353 10.10 -7.50 -8.33
N LEU A 354 8.91 -7.56 -8.94
CA LEU A 354 8.66 -7.04 -10.28
C LEU A 354 8.86 -5.52 -10.37
N LEU A 355 8.34 -4.75 -9.40
CA LEU A 355 8.58 -3.30 -9.33
C LEU A 355 10.07 -2.95 -9.31
N GLN A 356 10.88 -3.77 -8.65
CA GLN A 356 12.30 -3.52 -8.49
C GLN A 356 13.12 -3.94 -9.72
N SER A 357 12.70 -4.99 -10.45
CA SER A 357 13.43 -5.48 -11.63
C SER A 357 12.94 -4.89 -12.95
N GLU A 358 11.64 -4.71 -13.10
CA GLU A 358 11.00 -4.29 -14.36
C GLU A 358 10.58 -2.82 -14.34
N GLY A 359 10.49 -2.20 -13.15
CA GLY A 359 10.09 -0.81 -13.01
C GLY A 359 8.60 -0.56 -13.27
N GLU A 360 7.80 -1.60 -13.51
CA GLU A 360 6.36 -1.51 -13.67
C GLU A 360 5.62 -2.77 -13.19
N LEU A 361 4.33 -2.61 -12.87
CA LEU A 361 3.40 -3.71 -12.64
C LEU A 361 2.23 -3.56 -13.59
N THR A 362 1.82 -4.68 -14.18
CA THR A 362 0.60 -4.74 -14.97
C THR A 362 -0.21 -5.97 -14.56
N ILE A 363 -1.51 -5.78 -14.30
CA ILE A 363 -2.46 -6.88 -14.14
C ILE A 363 -3.69 -6.63 -15.02
N ALA A 364 -4.19 -7.69 -15.65
CA ALA A 364 -5.49 -7.67 -16.29
C ALA A 364 -6.50 -8.31 -15.33
N SER A 365 -7.56 -7.58 -14.98
CA SER A 365 -8.61 -8.06 -14.08
C SER A 365 -9.99 -7.73 -14.65
N THR A 366 -10.92 -8.68 -14.53
CA THR A 366 -12.29 -8.53 -15.00
C THR A 366 -13.06 -7.58 -14.06
N ALA A 367 -13.38 -6.39 -14.55
CA ALA A 367 -14.20 -5.42 -13.83
C ALA A 367 -15.56 -5.27 -14.52
N LYS A 368 -16.60 -5.07 -13.72
CA LYS A 368 -17.92 -4.76 -14.27
C LYS A 368 -17.91 -3.32 -14.77
N ASP A 369 -18.23 -3.11 -16.03
CA ASP A 369 -18.34 -1.77 -16.60
C ASP A 369 -19.57 -1.06 -15.98
N PRO A 370 -19.40 0.10 -15.32
CA PRO A 370 -20.49 0.85 -14.70
C PRO A 370 -21.60 1.25 -15.69
N GLN A 371 -21.27 1.42 -16.98
CA GLN A 371 -22.22 1.88 -17.98
C GLN A 371 -22.96 0.73 -18.66
N THR A 372 -22.26 -0.36 -18.99
CA THR A 372 -22.85 -1.47 -19.77
C THR A 372 -23.24 -2.66 -18.90
N GLY A 373 -22.76 -2.73 -17.65
CA GLY A 373 -23.00 -3.85 -16.73
C GLY A 373 -22.33 -5.16 -17.16
N GLN A 374 -21.60 -5.18 -18.28
CA GLN A 374 -20.88 -6.34 -18.79
C GLN A 374 -19.51 -6.46 -18.10
N LEU A 375 -19.00 -7.69 -18.04
CA LEU A 375 -17.64 -7.95 -17.57
C LEU A 375 -16.67 -7.51 -18.68
N ALA A 376 -15.89 -6.47 -18.40
CA ALA A 376 -14.84 -5.99 -19.27
C ALA A 376 -13.48 -6.20 -18.59
N THR A 377 -12.51 -6.70 -19.34
CA THR A 377 -11.14 -6.80 -18.84
C THR A 377 -10.55 -5.40 -18.71
N ARG A 378 -10.25 -4.97 -17.48
CA ARG A 378 -9.52 -3.73 -17.20
C ARG A 378 -8.08 -4.05 -16.87
N THR A 379 -7.17 -3.33 -17.50
CA THR A 379 -5.75 -3.41 -17.22
C THR A 379 -5.38 -2.34 -16.22
N TYR A 380 -4.83 -2.74 -15.07
CA TYR A 380 -4.26 -1.83 -14.09
C TYR A 380 -2.75 -1.82 -14.27
N ARG A 381 -2.16 -0.62 -14.39
CA ARG A 381 -0.72 -0.43 -14.55
C ARG A 381 -0.21 0.50 -13.46
N VAL A 382 0.87 0.09 -12.81
CA VAL A 382 1.61 0.89 -11.83
C VAL A 382 3.00 1.11 -12.37
N GLN A 383 3.43 2.36 -12.47
CA GLN A 383 4.75 2.72 -13.00
C GLN A 383 5.70 3.14 -11.87
N GLY A 384 6.92 2.65 -11.93
CA GLY A 384 8.09 3.17 -11.24
C GLY A 384 8.86 4.17 -12.11
N PRO A 385 10.02 4.67 -11.65
CA PRO A 385 10.84 4.13 -10.59
C PRO A 385 10.30 4.40 -9.18
N VAL A 386 10.40 3.42 -8.27
CA VAL A 386 9.95 3.51 -6.87
C VAL A 386 11.05 3.04 -5.93
N MET A 387 11.30 3.80 -4.86
CA MET A 387 12.21 3.39 -3.78
C MET A 387 11.42 2.55 -2.77
N LEU A 388 11.91 1.36 -2.43
CA LEU A 388 11.26 0.49 -1.45
C LEU A 388 11.92 0.61 -0.07
N LEU A 389 11.13 0.90 0.96
CA LEU A 389 11.58 0.94 2.36
C LEU A 389 10.77 -0.03 3.21
N LEU A 390 11.35 -1.20 3.46
CA LEU A 390 10.67 -2.32 4.10
C LEU A 390 11.21 -2.54 5.52
N THR A 391 10.36 -3.01 6.42
CA THR A 391 10.77 -3.43 7.77
C THR A 391 10.39 -4.89 8.00
N THR A 392 11.28 -5.67 8.63
CA THR A 392 11.04 -7.08 8.94
C THR A 392 11.42 -7.43 10.38
N THR A 393 10.55 -8.21 11.03
CA THR A 393 10.83 -8.87 12.32
C THR A 393 11.36 -10.29 12.12
N ALA A 394 11.25 -10.85 10.91
CA ALA A 394 11.72 -12.18 10.60
C ALA A 394 13.26 -12.24 10.67
N ALA A 395 13.78 -13.25 11.38
CA ALA A 395 15.20 -13.55 11.41
C ALA A 395 15.72 -14.03 10.04
N GLU A 396 14.84 -14.65 9.25
CA GLU A 396 15.11 -15.18 7.91
C GLU A 396 14.03 -14.67 6.93
N PRO A 397 14.19 -13.47 6.39
CA PRO A 397 13.34 -13.00 5.30
C PRO A 397 13.69 -13.72 3.98
N ASP A 398 12.79 -13.62 3.00
CA ASP A 398 12.95 -14.17 1.65
C ASP A 398 14.32 -13.78 1.06
N GLU A 399 15.13 -14.79 0.72
CA GLU A 399 16.51 -14.60 0.27
C GLU A 399 16.57 -13.79 -1.03
N GLU A 400 15.58 -13.96 -1.90
CA GLU A 400 15.47 -13.21 -3.13
C GLU A 400 15.27 -11.71 -2.90
N LEU A 401 14.43 -11.34 -1.92
CA LEU A 401 14.19 -9.96 -1.52
C LEU A 401 15.37 -9.38 -0.75
N LEU A 402 16.01 -10.16 0.13
CA LEU A 402 17.27 -9.77 0.78
C LEU A 402 18.36 -9.41 -0.23
N ASN A 403 18.53 -10.23 -1.27
CA ASN A 403 19.53 -10.02 -2.29
C ASN A 403 19.23 -8.79 -3.18
N ARG A 404 18.02 -8.22 -3.09
CA ARG A 404 17.58 -7.01 -3.81
C ARG A 404 17.67 -5.73 -2.96
N CYS A 405 17.67 -5.85 -1.64
CA CYS A 405 17.73 -4.72 -0.73
C CYS A 405 19.14 -4.48 -0.16
N LEU A 406 19.37 -3.25 0.30
CA LEU A 406 20.36 -2.93 1.32
C LEU A 406 19.78 -3.30 2.69
N VAL A 407 20.51 -4.11 3.46
CA VAL A 407 20.03 -4.60 4.76
C VAL A 407 20.58 -3.72 5.88
N LEU A 408 19.71 -2.97 6.53
CA LEU A 408 20.07 -2.14 7.69
C LEU A 408 19.74 -2.90 8.97
N ALA A 409 20.77 -3.21 9.75
CA ALA A 409 20.62 -3.82 11.07
C ALA A 409 20.67 -2.73 12.15
N VAL A 410 19.62 -2.67 12.98
CA VAL A 410 19.51 -1.68 14.07
C VAL A 410 20.44 -2.07 15.23
N ASN A 411 21.01 -1.08 15.90
CA ASN A 411 21.88 -1.22 17.05
C ASN A 411 21.09 -1.62 18.30
N GLU A 412 21.25 -2.87 18.72
CA GLU A 412 20.60 -3.42 19.92
C GLU A 412 21.59 -3.51 21.10
N SER A 413 22.55 -2.58 21.20
CA SER A 413 23.48 -2.52 22.32
C SER A 413 22.84 -1.87 23.56
N ARG A 414 23.33 -2.25 24.75
CA ARG A 414 22.86 -1.66 26.01
C ARG A 414 23.09 -0.14 26.05
N ASP A 415 24.21 0.33 25.52
CA ASP A 415 24.52 1.76 25.50
C ASP A 415 23.62 2.52 24.55
N GLN A 416 23.24 1.91 23.42
CA GLN A 416 22.21 2.45 22.55
C GLN A 416 20.84 2.55 23.25
N THR A 417 20.42 1.51 23.97
CA THR A 417 19.18 1.56 24.76
C THR A 417 19.21 2.67 25.81
N LYS A 418 20.34 2.85 26.52
CA LYS A 418 20.52 3.96 27.48
C LYS A 418 20.39 5.32 26.80
N ALA A 419 21.02 5.50 25.64
CA ALA A 419 20.95 6.74 24.87
C ALA A 419 19.52 7.06 24.42
N ILE A 420 18.78 6.04 23.94
CA ILE A 420 17.36 6.17 23.58
C ILE A 420 16.53 6.58 24.80
N HIS A 421 16.71 5.92 25.96
CA HIS A 421 15.98 6.29 27.18
C HIS A 421 16.29 7.72 27.64
N ALA A 422 17.55 8.17 27.52
CA ALA A 422 17.93 9.55 27.83
C ALA A 422 17.22 10.54 26.91
N ALA A 423 17.21 10.29 25.59
CA ALA A 423 16.53 11.14 24.63
C ALA A 423 15.00 11.16 24.83
N GLN A 424 14.39 10.02 25.17
CA GLN A 424 12.96 9.94 25.50
C GLN A 424 12.61 10.78 26.73
N ARG A 425 13.46 10.78 27.77
CA ARG A 425 13.29 11.66 28.93
C ARG A 425 13.47 13.13 28.56
N GLN A 426 14.49 13.46 27.77
CA GLN A 426 14.75 14.84 27.33
C GLN A 426 13.55 15.42 26.56
N ARG A 427 12.88 14.63 25.70
CA ARG A 427 11.67 15.05 24.98
C ARG A 427 10.49 15.43 25.89
N ARG A 428 10.49 15.04 27.16
CA ARG A 428 9.45 15.39 28.14
C ARG A 428 9.78 16.66 28.93
N THR A 429 10.93 17.28 28.67
CA THR A 429 11.34 18.55 29.28
C THR A 429 10.88 19.74 28.43
N LEU A 430 10.94 20.96 29.01
CA LEU A 430 10.66 22.20 28.26
C LEU A 430 11.61 22.38 27.08
N GLU A 431 12.90 22.11 27.27
CA GLU A 431 13.92 22.12 26.21
C GLU A 431 13.55 21.14 25.08
N GLY A 432 13.07 19.95 25.44
CA GLY A 432 12.60 18.96 24.47
C GLY A 432 11.37 19.41 23.68
N LEU A 433 10.49 20.22 24.27
CA LEU A 433 9.32 20.78 23.58
C LEU A 433 9.73 21.87 22.58
N LEU A 434 10.67 22.74 22.95
CA LEU A 434 11.25 23.75 22.06
C LEU A 434 11.99 23.09 20.88
N ALA A 435 12.82 22.07 21.17
CA ALA A 435 13.47 21.26 20.14
C ALA A 435 12.46 20.56 19.20
N GLY A 436 11.24 20.28 19.68
CA GLY A 436 10.15 19.75 18.87
C GLY A 436 9.64 20.72 17.80
N GLN A 437 9.69 22.04 18.05
CA GLN A 437 9.37 23.06 17.06
C GLN A 437 10.50 23.20 16.03
N GLU A 438 11.76 23.22 16.50
CA GLU A 438 12.94 23.24 15.63
C GLU A 438 12.97 22.03 14.69
N ARG A 439 12.54 20.85 15.19
CA ARG A 439 12.42 19.64 14.38
C ARG A 439 11.56 19.84 13.14
N GLU A 440 10.39 20.49 13.25
CA GLU A 440 9.53 20.66 12.08
C GLU A 440 10.15 21.63 11.06
N ALA A 441 10.87 22.66 11.54
CA ALA A 441 11.63 23.56 10.67
C ALA A 441 12.75 22.81 9.91
N ILE A 442 13.50 21.94 10.59
CA ILE A 442 14.52 21.08 9.97
C ILE A 442 13.87 20.17 8.92
N LEU A 443 12.80 19.45 9.27
CA LEU A 443 12.12 18.56 8.33
C LEU A 443 11.61 19.32 7.10
N THR A 444 11.05 20.51 7.30
CA THR A 444 10.56 21.38 6.22
C THR A 444 11.71 21.81 5.30
N LEU A 445 12.83 22.24 5.87
CA LEU A 445 14.04 22.58 5.12
C LEU A 445 14.51 21.42 4.23
N HIS A 446 14.61 20.22 4.78
CA HIS A 446 15.04 19.05 4.01
C HIS A 446 14.04 18.63 2.94
N ARG A 447 12.73 18.67 3.24
CA ARG A 447 11.68 18.39 2.24
C ARG A 447 11.80 19.39 1.09
N ASN A 448 11.97 20.67 1.39
CA ASN A 448 12.13 21.73 0.39
C ASN A 448 13.44 21.56 -0.40
N ALA A 449 14.53 21.18 0.25
CA ALA A 449 15.80 20.85 -0.42
C ALA A 449 15.65 19.69 -1.41
N GLN A 450 14.99 18.60 -1.02
CA GLN A 450 14.75 17.49 -1.94
C GLN A 450 13.83 17.86 -3.11
N ARG A 451 12.93 18.83 -2.93
CA ARG A 451 12.11 19.37 -4.05
C ARG A 451 12.92 20.17 -5.06
N LEU A 452 14.06 20.76 -4.67
CA LEU A 452 14.96 21.46 -5.58
C LEU A 452 15.87 20.52 -6.39
N LEU A 453 16.09 19.30 -5.90
CA LEU A 453 16.90 18.30 -6.60
C LEU A 453 16.15 17.79 -7.84
N GLU A 454 16.80 17.91 -8.99
CA GLU A 454 16.28 17.50 -10.30
C GLU A 454 16.86 16.11 -10.67
N PRO A 455 16.05 15.21 -11.26
CA PRO A 455 16.51 13.92 -11.75
C PRO A 455 17.41 14.12 -13.00
N ILE A 456 18.71 14.29 -12.77
CA ILE A 456 19.74 14.46 -13.81
C ILE A 456 20.56 13.15 -13.94
N PRO A 457 20.91 12.71 -15.16
CA PRO A 457 21.84 11.61 -15.37
C PRO A 457 23.16 11.80 -14.62
N ILE A 458 23.61 10.76 -13.92
CA ILE A 458 24.91 10.72 -13.25
C ILE A 458 25.87 9.89 -14.09
N VAL A 459 27.07 10.41 -14.31
CA VAL A 459 28.16 9.71 -15.01
C VAL A 459 29.29 9.52 -14.02
N ASN A 460 29.82 8.31 -13.92
CA ASN A 460 30.97 8.01 -13.08
C ASN A 460 32.23 7.77 -13.94
N PRO A 461 33.15 8.75 -14.05
CA PRO A 461 34.40 8.59 -14.82
C PRO A 461 35.33 7.50 -14.26
N HIS A 462 35.10 7.08 -13.02
CA HIS A 462 35.91 6.10 -12.32
C HIS A 462 35.29 4.69 -12.32
N ALA A 463 34.09 4.50 -12.90
CA ALA A 463 33.32 3.26 -12.83
C ALA A 463 34.13 2.00 -13.19
N GLN A 464 34.95 2.06 -14.25
CA GLN A 464 35.76 0.92 -14.72
C GLN A 464 36.79 0.44 -13.68
N ARG A 465 37.15 1.26 -12.69
CA ARG A 465 38.09 0.91 -11.61
C ARG A 465 37.40 0.37 -10.36
N LEU A 466 36.08 0.47 -10.27
CA LEU A 466 35.31 0.08 -9.09
C LEU A 466 34.92 -1.40 -9.15
N THR A 467 35.91 -2.29 -9.18
CA THR A 467 35.68 -3.73 -9.28
C THR A 467 35.16 -4.33 -7.97
N PHE A 468 34.30 -5.35 -8.05
CA PHE A 468 33.80 -6.14 -6.93
C PHE A 468 34.33 -7.58 -6.99
N VAL A 469 34.24 -8.31 -5.88
CA VAL A 469 34.58 -9.74 -5.85
C VAL A 469 33.67 -10.50 -6.82
N ASP A 470 34.24 -11.37 -7.65
CA ASP A 470 33.55 -12.08 -8.73
C ASP A 470 33.20 -13.54 -8.39
N GLY A 471 33.57 -14.01 -7.17
CA GLY A 471 33.40 -15.39 -6.73
C GLY A 471 31.97 -15.83 -6.38
N ALA A 472 31.00 -14.93 -6.26
CA ALA A 472 29.61 -15.27 -5.91
C ALA A 472 28.59 -14.48 -6.74
N THR A 473 27.55 -15.15 -7.25
CA THR A 473 26.51 -14.52 -8.09
C THR A 473 25.79 -13.36 -7.41
N ARG A 474 25.71 -13.36 -6.07
CA ARG A 474 25.16 -12.27 -5.25
C ARG A 474 25.88 -10.95 -5.47
N THR A 475 27.20 -10.97 -5.68
CA THR A 475 28.00 -9.73 -5.80
C THR A 475 27.63 -8.90 -7.01
N ARG A 476 27.00 -9.50 -8.04
CA ARG A 476 26.44 -8.77 -9.19
C ARG A 476 25.40 -7.73 -8.76
N ARG A 477 24.51 -8.10 -7.82
CA ARG A 477 23.49 -7.19 -7.28
C ARG A 477 24.08 -6.19 -6.29
N ASP A 478 25.01 -6.64 -5.45
CA ASP A 478 25.63 -5.76 -4.46
C ASP A 478 26.54 -4.71 -5.11
N HIS A 479 27.18 -5.04 -6.22
CA HIS A 479 27.95 -4.11 -7.04
C HIS A 479 27.04 -3.01 -7.61
N GLU A 480 25.89 -3.38 -8.19
CA GLU A 480 24.94 -2.39 -8.71
C GLU A 480 24.43 -1.45 -7.59
N LYS A 481 24.05 -2.00 -6.43
CA LYS A 481 23.64 -1.19 -5.26
C LYS A 481 24.74 -0.21 -4.83
N TYR A 482 26.01 -0.63 -4.88
CA TYR A 482 27.14 0.22 -4.56
C TYR A 482 27.30 1.37 -5.57
N LEU A 483 27.17 1.09 -6.88
CA LEU A 483 27.18 2.14 -7.90
C LEU A 483 26.01 3.11 -7.74
N THR A 484 24.78 2.61 -7.50
CA THR A 484 23.61 3.47 -7.26
C THR A 484 23.77 4.30 -5.99
N LEU A 485 24.44 3.79 -4.95
CA LEU A 485 24.74 4.56 -3.74
C LEU A 485 25.68 5.74 -4.06
N ILE A 486 26.69 5.52 -4.89
CA ILE A 486 27.58 6.59 -5.38
C ILE A 486 26.75 7.64 -6.15
N ASP A 487 25.87 7.20 -7.04
CA ASP A 487 25.02 8.10 -7.82
C ASP A 487 24.08 8.92 -6.93
N ALA A 488 23.53 8.33 -5.88
CA ALA A 488 22.68 9.04 -4.92
C ALA A 488 23.46 10.12 -4.15
N ILE A 489 24.73 9.88 -3.80
CA ILE A 489 25.61 10.87 -3.16
C ILE A 489 25.95 11.98 -4.15
N ALA A 490 26.27 11.66 -5.40
CA ALA A 490 26.54 12.65 -6.43
C ALA A 490 25.31 13.52 -6.74
N LEU A 491 24.11 12.92 -6.79
CA LEU A 491 22.85 13.62 -6.96
C LEU A 491 22.56 14.58 -5.78
N LEU A 492 22.84 14.17 -4.54
CA LEU A 492 22.67 15.03 -3.38
C LEU A 492 23.53 16.30 -3.48
N HIS A 493 24.75 16.19 -4.01
CA HIS A 493 25.67 17.31 -4.22
C HIS A 493 25.44 18.07 -5.54
N GLN A 494 24.30 17.88 -6.21
CA GLN A 494 23.96 18.53 -7.48
C GLN A 494 24.15 20.06 -7.47
N HIS A 495 23.87 20.74 -6.36
CA HIS A 495 24.00 22.19 -6.25
C HIS A 495 25.42 22.68 -5.90
N GLN A 496 26.36 21.76 -5.69
CA GLN A 496 27.77 22.07 -5.39
C GLN A 496 28.66 21.87 -6.61
N ARG A 497 28.09 21.43 -7.74
CA ARG A 497 28.82 20.93 -8.89
C ARG A 497 28.40 21.62 -10.19
N PRO A 498 29.34 21.77 -11.13
CA PRO A 498 28.99 22.21 -12.47
C PRO A 498 28.21 21.11 -13.20
N ARG A 499 27.07 21.48 -13.79
CA ARG A 499 26.35 20.61 -14.74
C ARG A 499 27.14 20.59 -16.05
N LYS A 500 27.46 19.40 -16.56
CA LYS A 500 28.11 19.23 -17.86
C LYS A 500 27.08 18.93 -18.92
N THR A 501 27.37 19.34 -20.15
CA THR A 501 26.49 19.18 -21.30
C THR A 501 27.22 18.46 -22.41
N LEU A 502 26.71 17.30 -22.83
CA LEU A 502 27.22 16.57 -23.98
C LEU A 502 26.36 16.90 -25.20
N GLN A 503 27.00 17.52 -26.20
CA GLN A 503 26.44 17.63 -27.55
C GLN A 503 26.55 16.25 -28.21
N ARG A 504 25.43 15.66 -28.64
CA ARG A 504 25.45 14.40 -29.40
C ARG A 504 25.66 14.71 -30.87
N ASP A 505 26.87 14.48 -31.38
CA ASP A 505 27.15 14.53 -32.82
C ASP A 505 26.68 13.22 -33.49
N GLY A 506 25.59 13.29 -34.26
CA GLY A 506 25.06 12.17 -35.03
C GLY A 506 23.61 12.38 -35.50
N PRO A 507 23.13 11.67 -36.54
CA PRO A 507 21.75 11.82 -37.00
C PRO A 507 20.76 11.40 -35.89
N PRO A 508 19.71 12.20 -35.64
CA PRO A 508 18.76 11.92 -34.56
C PRO A 508 18.09 10.56 -34.80
N ARG A 509 18.17 9.66 -33.82
CA ARG A 509 17.54 8.33 -33.82
C ARG A 509 16.15 8.33 -33.18
N GLY A 510 15.47 9.48 -33.15
CA GLY A 510 14.11 9.64 -32.61
C GLY A 510 13.84 11.02 -32.01
N PRO A 511 12.58 11.32 -31.64
CA PRO A 511 12.13 12.64 -31.16
C PRO A 511 12.86 13.13 -29.89
N ASP A 512 13.36 12.22 -29.05
CA ASP A 512 14.08 12.56 -27.80
C ASP A 512 15.61 12.67 -27.95
N THR A 513 16.16 12.48 -29.15
CA THR A 513 17.64 12.42 -29.34
C THR A 513 18.29 13.72 -29.78
N ALA A 514 17.52 14.78 -30.03
CA ALA A 514 18.02 16.07 -30.50
C ALA A 514 18.46 17.03 -29.37
N ALA A 515 18.02 16.80 -28.13
CA ALA A 515 18.36 17.68 -27.00
C ALA A 515 19.77 17.38 -26.45
N PRO A 516 20.55 18.41 -26.08
CA PRO A 516 21.85 18.22 -25.44
C PRO A 516 21.67 17.52 -24.08
N LEU A 517 22.46 16.47 -23.84
CA LEU A 517 22.35 15.66 -22.61
C LEU A 517 23.09 16.37 -21.48
N GLN A 518 22.35 16.90 -20.50
CA GLN A 518 22.93 17.40 -19.26
C GLN A 518 23.20 16.24 -18.29
N TYR A 519 24.35 16.26 -17.63
CA TYR A 519 24.75 15.25 -16.67
C TYR A 519 25.63 15.82 -15.56
N LEU A 520 25.74 15.08 -14.45
CA LEU A 520 26.68 15.35 -13.37
C LEU A 520 27.76 14.27 -13.33
N GLU A 521 28.97 14.66 -12.94
CA GLU A 521 30.06 13.71 -12.72
C GLU A 521 30.24 13.37 -11.25
N VAL A 522 30.47 12.08 -11.00
CA VAL A 522 30.92 11.56 -9.72
C VAL A 522 32.34 12.01 -9.44
N THR A 523 32.60 12.39 -8.20
CA THR A 523 33.92 12.76 -7.68
C THR A 523 34.53 11.62 -6.86
N LEU A 524 35.84 11.69 -6.60
CA LEU A 524 36.50 10.71 -5.74
C LEU A 524 35.98 10.73 -4.29
N GLU A 525 35.52 11.88 -3.80
CA GLU A 525 34.96 12.03 -2.44
C GLU A 525 33.62 11.29 -2.29
N ASP A 526 32.80 11.23 -3.34
CA ASP A 526 31.58 10.42 -3.35
C ASP A 526 31.90 8.95 -3.19
N ILE A 527 32.92 8.49 -3.91
CA ILE A 527 33.38 7.10 -3.91
C ILE A 527 33.95 6.75 -2.53
N GLU A 528 34.75 7.65 -1.94
CA GLU A 528 35.26 7.46 -0.58
C GLU A 528 34.13 7.36 0.44
N THR A 529 33.13 8.25 0.34
CA THR A 529 31.96 8.23 1.21
C THR A 529 31.16 6.94 1.00
N ALA A 530 30.91 6.54 -0.25
CA ALA A 530 30.23 5.31 -0.58
C ALA A 530 30.99 4.09 -0.03
N ASN A 531 32.31 4.07 -0.08
CA ASN A 531 33.13 3.00 0.49
C ASN A 531 32.92 2.86 2.00
N ARG A 532 32.92 3.98 2.74
CA ARG A 532 32.68 3.97 4.19
C ARG A 532 31.28 3.42 4.52
N LEU A 533 30.25 3.88 3.81
CA LEU A 533 28.86 3.45 4.04
C LEU A 533 28.62 2.00 3.58
N ALA A 534 29.16 1.61 2.43
CA ALA A 534 29.03 0.27 1.88
C ALA A 534 29.76 -0.77 2.75
N HIS A 535 30.91 -0.43 3.33
CA HIS A 535 31.61 -1.34 4.24
C HIS A 535 30.73 -1.73 5.45
N GLU A 536 30.01 -0.75 6.00
CA GLU A 536 29.09 -0.95 7.11
C GLU A 536 27.83 -1.76 6.73
N VAL A 537 27.25 -1.49 5.56
CA VAL A 537 25.94 -2.04 5.16
C VAL A 537 26.06 -3.28 4.27
N LEU A 538 26.90 -3.24 3.23
CA LEU A 538 27.14 -4.35 2.30
C LEU A 538 28.18 -5.35 2.82
N GLY A 539 29.17 -4.89 3.59
CA GLY A 539 30.21 -5.76 4.16
C GLY A 539 29.65 -6.81 5.11
N ARG A 540 28.56 -6.49 5.83
CA ARG A 540 27.85 -7.41 6.73
C ARG A 540 27.03 -8.48 6.00
N THR A 541 26.72 -8.28 4.72
CA THR A 541 25.93 -9.22 3.89
C THR A 541 26.75 -10.25 3.15
N LEU A 542 28.06 -10.02 2.95
CA LEU A 542 29.00 -11.03 2.42
C LEU A 542 29.39 -12.07 3.48
N ASP A 543 28.97 -11.84 4.71
CA ASP A 543 29.11 -12.73 5.84
C ASP A 543 28.10 -13.88 5.76
N GLU A 544 28.56 -15.13 5.87
CA GLU A 544 27.68 -16.30 5.96
C GLU A 544 26.83 -16.31 7.24
N LEU A 545 27.28 -15.59 8.27
CA LEU A 545 26.56 -15.42 9.52
C LEU A 545 25.70 -14.15 9.46
N PRO A 546 24.38 -14.26 9.71
CA PRO A 546 23.53 -13.09 9.87
C PRO A 546 24.05 -12.18 10.99
N PRO A 547 23.81 -10.85 10.92
CA PRO A 547 24.45 -9.87 11.81
C PRO A 547 24.32 -10.21 13.31
N GLN A 548 23.15 -10.70 13.74
CA GLN A 548 22.90 -11.10 15.12
C GLN A 548 23.65 -12.38 15.51
N THR A 549 23.74 -13.36 14.61
CA THR A 549 24.54 -14.57 14.82
C THR A 549 26.03 -14.23 14.91
N ARG A 550 26.55 -13.35 14.04
CA ARG A 550 27.95 -12.88 14.09
C ARG A 550 28.23 -12.10 15.39
N ARG A 551 27.29 -11.26 15.84
CA ARG A 551 27.39 -10.56 17.12
C ARG A 551 27.46 -11.54 18.30
N LEU A 552 26.58 -12.55 18.31
CA LEU A 552 26.62 -13.58 19.35
C LEU A 552 27.96 -14.34 19.34
N LEU A 553 28.48 -14.70 18.16
CA LEU A 553 29.78 -15.35 18.05
C LEU A 553 30.91 -14.50 18.64
N ARG A 554 30.94 -13.19 18.36
CA ARG A 554 31.94 -12.27 18.96
C ARG A 554 31.81 -12.20 20.49
N LEU A 555 30.58 -12.13 21.01
CA LEU A 555 30.33 -12.13 22.46
C LEU A 555 30.76 -13.45 23.11
N ILE A 556 30.50 -14.59 22.46
CA ILE A 556 30.98 -15.90 22.91
C ILE A 556 32.51 -15.91 22.89
N GLN A 557 33.16 -15.46 21.82
CA GLN A 557 34.62 -15.44 21.72
C GLN A 557 35.26 -14.59 22.81
N GLN A 558 34.70 -13.41 23.08
CA GLN A 558 35.17 -12.52 24.14
C GLN A 558 34.98 -13.15 25.52
N TRP A 559 33.80 -13.68 25.81
CA TRP A 559 33.54 -14.34 27.09
C TRP A 559 34.43 -15.58 27.30
N VAL A 560 34.62 -16.40 26.26
CA VAL A 560 35.53 -17.56 26.30
C VAL A 560 36.97 -17.09 26.55
N HIS A 561 37.41 -16.00 25.92
CA HIS A 561 38.74 -15.44 26.15
C HIS A 561 38.94 -14.99 27.59
N ASP A 562 37.99 -14.22 28.14
CA ASP A 562 38.03 -13.75 29.53
C ASP A 562 38.05 -14.91 30.52
N GLU A 563 37.26 -15.95 30.25
CA GLU A 563 37.15 -17.13 31.11
C GLU A 563 38.38 -18.05 31.00
N MET A 564 38.98 -18.18 29.81
CA MET A 564 40.26 -18.85 29.62
C MET A 564 41.36 -18.21 30.46
N HIS A 565 41.42 -16.88 30.48
CA HIS A 565 42.37 -16.14 31.31
C HIS A 565 42.08 -16.31 32.80
N ARG A 566 40.80 -16.23 33.20
CA ARG A 566 40.39 -16.39 34.60
C ARG A 566 40.69 -17.79 35.16
N GLN A 567 40.43 -18.83 34.39
CA GLN A 567 40.63 -20.23 34.80
C GLN A 567 42.00 -20.79 34.44
N SER A 568 42.81 -20.06 33.66
CA SER A 568 44.09 -20.52 33.12
C SER A 568 43.98 -21.85 32.35
N ILE A 569 42.93 -21.99 31.54
CA ILE A 569 42.67 -23.20 30.72
C ILE A 569 42.79 -22.91 29.22
N PRO A 570 43.18 -23.90 28.39
CA PRO A 570 43.19 -23.72 26.94
C PRO A 570 41.77 -23.70 26.37
N ARG A 571 41.55 -22.97 25.26
CA ARG A 571 40.25 -22.80 24.59
C ARG A 571 39.52 -24.12 24.35
N ARG A 572 40.26 -25.15 23.94
CA ARG A 572 39.73 -26.49 23.64
C ARG A 572 39.14 -27.21 24.86
N ALA A 573 39.50 -26.82 26.08
CA ALA A 573 39.01 -27.42 27.32
C ALA A 573 37.79 -26.68 27.88
N PHE A 574 37.58 -25.43 27.49
CA PHE A 574 36.43 -24.67 27.95
C PHE A 574 35.13 -25.21 27.33
N ARG A 575 34.15 -25.45 28.20
CA ARG A 575 32.80 -25.92 27.85
C ARG A 575 31.82 -25.07 28.63
N PHE A 576 30.74 -24.68 28.00
CA PHE A 576 29.69 -23.91 28.64
C PHE A 576 28.31 -24.44 28.27
N ARG A 577 27.34 -24.19 29.15
CA ARG A 577 25.92 -24.46 28.93
C ARG A 577 25.25 -23.20 28.39
N ARG A 578 24.14 -23.38 27.65
CA ARG A 578 23.33 -22.24 27.16
C ARG A 578 22.90 -21.29 28.28
N ARG A 579 22.60 -21.83 29.47
CA ARG A 579 22.23 -21.04 30.66
C ARG A 579 23.36 -20.11 31.10
N GLU A 580 24.59 -20.63 31.18
CA GLU A 580 25.77 -19.84 31.60
C GLU A 580 26.05 -18.74 30.60
N LEU A 581 25.98 -19.06 29.30
CA LEU A 581 26.12 -18.06 28.25
C LEU A 581 25.04 -16.98 28.36
N ARG A 582 23.79 -17.36 28.67
CA ARG A 582 22.69 -16.41 28.86
C ARG A 582 22.96 -15.41 29.97
N GLU A 583 23.49 -15.89 31.10
CA GLU A 583 23.86 -15.06 32.24
C GLU A 583 25.06 -14.15 31.92
N ALA A 584 26.01 -14.62 31.10
CA ALA A 584 27.19 -13.85 30.69
C ALA A 584 26.89 -12.74 29.67
N VAL A 585 26.10 -13.04 28.63
CA VAL A 585 25.86 -12.09 27.51
C VAL A 585 24.54 -11.34 27.60
N GLY A 586 23.62 -11.77 28.46
CA GLY A 586 22.33 -11.10 28.70
C GLY A 586 21.31 -11.23 27.57
N TRP A 587 21.45 -12.22 26.67
CA TRP A 587 20.50 -12.45 25.56
C TRP A 587 19.28 -13.27 26.01
N GLY A 588 18.17 -13.16 25.28
CA GLY A 588 16.97 -13.98 25.56
C GLY A 588 17.16 -15.47 25.21
N ASP A 589 16.40 -16.37 25.85
CA ASP A 589 16.51 -17.83 25.58
C ASP A 589 16.16 -18.19 24.13
N THR A 590 15.09 -17.60 23.58
CA THR A 590 14.68 -17.81 22.18
C THR A 590 15.77 -17.39 21.19
N GLN A 591 16.37 -16.22 21.40
CA GLN A 591 17.47 -15.73 20.56
C GLN A 591 18.67 -16.69 20.62
N LEU A 592 19.07 -17.10 21.83
CA LEU A 592 20.17 -18.04 22.00
C LEU A 592 19.87 -19.40 21.34
N LYS A 593 18.64 -19.91 21.43
CA LYS A 593 18.27 -21.18 20.79
C LYS A 593 18.44 -21.12 19.28
N ILE A 594 17.96 -20.06 18.64
CA ILE A 594 18.05 -19.86 17.18
C ILE A 594 19.51 -19.67 16.74
N HIS A 595 20.22 -18.73 17.37
CA HIS A 595 21.55 -18.37 16.90
C HIS A 595 22.63 -19.40 17.28
N LEU A 596 22.52 -20.10 18.42
CA LEU A 596 23.45 -21.18 18.75
C LEU A 596 23.26 -22.39 17.82
N ALA A 597 22.03 -22.73 17.44
CA ALA A 597 21.79 -23.82 16.48
C ALA A 597 22.54 -23.54 15.18
N ARG A 598 22.38 -22.32 14.62
CA ARG A 598 23.11 -21.91 13.42
C ARG A 598 24.64 -21.96 13.58
N LEU A 599 25.17 -21.52 14.72
CA LEU A 599 26.61 -21.60 14.98
C LEU A 599 27.11 -23.04 15.08
N VAL A 600 26.27 -23.97 15.52
CA VAL A 600 26.59 -25.42 15.52
C VAL A 600 26.50 -25.97 14.10
N ASP A 601 25.46 -25.63 13.34
CA ASP A 601 25.26 -26.09 11.96
C ASP A 601 26.39 -25.64 11.03
N LEU A 602 26.95 -24.45 11.27
CA LEU A 602 28.11 -23.89 10.55
C LEU A 602 29.45 -24.22 11.24
N GLU A 603 29.45 -25.16 12.18
CA GLU A 603 30.65 -25.68 12.86
C GLU A 603 31.51 -24.64 13.61
N TYR A 604 30.97 -23.45 13.89
CA TYR A 604 31.59 -22.45 14.77
C TYR A 604 31.59 -22.88 16.25
N LEU A 605 30.65 -23.74 16.64
CA LEU A 605 30.54 -24.33 17.98
C LEU A 605 30.40 -25.85 17.90
N LEU A 606 31.08 -26.57 18.78
CA LEU A 606 30.99 -28.02 18.89
C LEU A 606 30.04 -28.41 20.01
N LEU A 607 29.06 -29.26 19.70
CA LEU A 607 28.09 -29.74 20.67
C LEU A 607 28.64 -30.97 21.39
N HIS A 608 28.83 -30.85 22.71
CA HIS A 608 29.29 -31.95 23.55
C HIS A 608 28.14 -32.48 24.40
N ARG A 609 27.96 -33.81 24.43
CA ARG A 609 27.07 -34.45 25.40
C ARG A 609 27.67 -34.25 26.79
N ALA A 610 26.84 -33.82 27.74
CA ALA A 610 27.27 -33.70 29.12
C ALA A 610 27.67 -35.10 29.65
N PRO A 611 28.81 -35.24 30.34
CA PRO A 611 29.14 -36.49 31.01
C PRO A 611 28.09 -36.76 32.10
N GLY A 612 27.34 -37.86 31.98
CA GLY A 612 26.49 -38.39 33.06
C GLY A 612 24.98 -38.14 32.98
N GLN A 613 24.39 -37.79 31.83
CA GLN A 613 22.94 -37.85 31.64
C GLN A 613 22.57 -38.91 30.59
N SER A 614 22.67 -40.17 30.99
CA SER A 614 21.81 -41.24 30.46
C SER A 614 20.41 -40.99 31.03
N PHE A 615 19.49 -40.58 30.16
CA PHE A 615 18.05 -40.59 30.47
C PHE A 615 17.52 -42.03 30.42
#